data_AF-A0A6B2MJC7-F1
#
_entry.id   AF-A0A6B2MJC7-F1
#
_cell.length_a   1.000
_cell.length_b   1.000
_cell.length_c   1.000
_cell.angle_alpha   90.00
_cell.angle_beta   90.00
_cell.angle_gamma   90.00
#
_symmetry.space_group_name_H-M   'P 1'
#
loop_
_entity.id
_entity.type
_entity.pdbx_description
1 polymer ?
#
loop_
_entity_poly.entity_id
_entity_poly.type
_entity_poly.pdbx_seq_one_letter_code
_entity_poly.pdbx_strand_id
1 'polypeptide(L)'
;MGRRAPYFLAAVFLFGVTEAALAEAGRGYFEIRSSPGQIAPSPPLAFAFDGDRVAYYSRGRELDIMPPAKYMGVGKYSAKLSGHYRTEIDQVKRMLANHEITSVPGRNIGSVLAYSFDLNGRRYQGDLQYRSSDEISGKLAFLYDLAQDLLDHGTPEINLHPVFAVHSESGNLVVDLVFENDGVQDVVIDGVENWSPLLALPTVQYVQVGGLSDSGVGFEVRLDEKYLSAASRPYASTIAVKPGVPVKVTFLVPYTALTFDPGSSAQRIHSGTYRFVGTANFNIESPDEMKGRVFTQMDLLPAVELTER
;
A
#
# COMPACT_ATOMS: atom_id res chain seq x y z
N MET A 1 35.72 -46.26 -19.45
CA MET A 1 35.80 -44.78 -19.49
C MET A 1 34.75 -44.27 -20.47
N GLY A 2 33.74 -43.49 -20.15
CA GLY A 2 33.24 -42.96 -18.89
C GLY A 2 31.73 -42.73 -19.05
N ARG A 3 30.97 -43.09 -18.01
CA ARG A 3 29.55 -42.73 -17.85
C ARG A 3 29.45 -41.21 -17.73
N ARG A 4 28.60 -40.56 -18.55
CA ARG A 4 28.14 -39.20 -18.28
C ARG A 4 26.70 -39.24 -17.82
N ALA A 5 26.51 -38.73 -16.62
CA ALA A 5 25.27 -38.67 -15.87
C ALA A 5 24.23 -37.74 -16.53
N PRO A 6 22.92 -37.97 -16.31
CA PRO A 6 21.90 -36.99 -16.62
C PRO A 6 21.98 -35.83 -15.60
N TYR A 7 22.18 -34.61 -16.10
CA TYR A 7 22.05 -33.41 -15.29
C TYR A 7 20.57 -33.21 -14.95
N PHE A 8 20.23 -33.48 -13.70
CA PHE A 8 19.00 -32.99 -13.07
C PHE A 8 18.99 -31.46 -13.14
N LEU A 9 17.98 -30.91 -13.80
CA LEU A 9 17.62 -29.49 -13.66
C LEU A 9 17.02 -29.33 -12.26
N ALA A 10 17.83 -28.88 -11.30
CA ALA A 10 17.32 -28.37 -10.05
C ALA A 10 16.64 -27.03 -10.35
N ALA A 11 15.31 -27.06 -10.48
CA ALA A 11 14.50 -25.85 -10.40
C ALA A 11 14.62 -25.33 -8.95
N VAL A 12 15.61 -24.46 -8.73
CA VAL A 12 15.67 -23.65 -7.51
C VAL A 12 14.51 -22.67 -7.61
N PHE A 13 13.46 -22.96 -6.86
CA PHE A 13 12.40 -22.02 -6.52
C PHE A 13 13.06 -20.75 -5.95
N LEU A 14 13.08 -19.68 -6.73
CA LEU A 14 13.28 -18.31 -6.23
C LEU A 14 11.99 -17.86 -5.54
N PHE A 15 11.71 -18.45 -4.38
CA PHE A 15 10.82 -17.89 -3.36
C PHE A 15 11.70 -17.46 -2.19
N GLY A 16 11.64 -16.18 -1.84
CA GLY A 16 12.47 -15.54 -0.83
C GLY A 16 13.06 -14.28 -1.44
N VAL A 17 12.60 -13.08 -1.10
CA VAL A 17 12.56 -12.54 0.27
C VAL A 17 11.41 -11.53 0.39
N THR A 18 10.37 -11.82 1.20
CA THR A 18 9.53 -10.87 1.98
C THR A 18 8.34 -11.57 2.68
N GLU A 19 8.54 -12.76 3.27
CA GLU A 19 7.61 -13.31 4.28
C GLU A 19 8.26 -13.42 5.67
N ALA A 20 9.58 -13.19 5.77
CA ALA A 20 10.37 -13.48 6.97
C ALA A 20 10.58 -12.29 7.93
N ALA A 21 9.81 -11.20 7.81
CA ALA A 21 9.82 -10.11 8.80
C ALA A 21 8.51 -9.99 9.61
N LEU A 22 7.44 -10.69 9.20
CA LEU A 22 6.24 -10.90 10.02
C LEU A 22 6.33 -12.20 10.85
N ALA A 23 7.47 -12.89 10.80
CA ALA A 23 7.69 -14.24 11.32
C ALA A 23 8.11 -14.31 12.81
N GLU A 24 7.89 -13.23 13.58
CA GLU A 24 7.73 -13.28 15.05
C GLU A 24 6.52 -12.47 15.50
N ALA A 25 5.45 -12.42 14.69
CA ALA A 25 4.17 -11.86 15.14
C ALA A 25 3.69 -12.67 16.36
N GLY A 26 3.83 -12.06 17.54
CA GLY A 26 3.58 -12.70 18.83
C GLY A 26 2.16 -13.24 18.99
N ARG A 27 1.93 -13.94 20.10
CA ARG A 27 0.60 -14.41 20.50
C ARG A 27 -0.42 -13.27 20.30
N GLY A 28 -1.41 -13.50 19.44
CA GLY A 28 -2.48 -12.53 19.21
C GLY A 28 -2.43 -11.77 17.88
N TYR A 29 -1.61 -12.17 16.92
CA TYR A 29 -1.70 -11.60 15.56
C TYR A 29 -2.87 -12.20 14.75
N PHE A 30 -3.55 -11.35 13.97
CA PHE A 30 -4.58 -11.71 13.00
C PHE A 30 -4.26 -11.02 11.68
N GLU A 31 -4.32 -11.78 10.58
CA GLU A 31 -4.10 -11.27 9.24
C GLU A 31 -5.09 -11.88 8.25
N ILE A 32 -5.56 -11.06 7.32
CA ILE A 32 -6.26 -11.50 6.12
C ILE A 32 -5.65 -10.78 4.90
N ARG A 33 -5.39 -11.53 3.84
CA ARG A 33 -4.61 -11.07 2.68
C ARG A 33 -5.17 -11.60 1.38
N SER A 34 -4.88 -10.90 0.27
CA SER A 34 -5.06 -11.45 -1.08
C SER A 34 -4.30 -12.78 -1.22
N SER A 35 -4.94 -13.80 -1.79
CA SER A 35 -4.27 -15.09 -2.03
C SER A 35 -3.11 -14.98 -3.02
N PRO A 36 -2.12 -15.89 -2.93
CA PRO A 36 -1.02 -15.96 -3.88
C PRO A 36 -1.50 -16.02 -5.33
N GLY A 37 -0.85 -15.28 -6.23
CA GLY A 37 -1.12 -15.30 -7.68
C GLY A 37 -2.13 -14.28 -8.19
N GLN A 38 -2.71 -13.44 -7.33
CA GLN A 38 -3.51 -12.30 -7.79
C GLN A 38 -2.65 -11.25 -8.52
N ILE A 39 -3.20 -10.64 -9.56
CA ILE A 39 -2.58 -9.52 -10.28
C ILE A 39 -2.73 -8.28 -9.41
N ALA A 40 -1.60 -7.68 -9.01
CA ALA A 40 -1.55 -6.50 -8.13
C ALA A 40 -2.32 -6.68 -6.80
N PRO A 41 -1.90 -7.62 -5.93
CA PRO A 41 -2.61 -7.89 -4.68
C PRO A 41 -2.59 -6.63 -3.79
N SER A 42 -3.69 -6.36 -3.08
CA SER A 42 -3.70 -5.31 -2.06
C SER A 42 -2.85 -5.75 -0.84
N PRO A 43 -2.23 -4.81 -0.11
CA PRO A 43 -1.69 -5.05 1.22
C PRO A 43 -2.65 -5.83 2.15
N PRO A 44 -2.11 -6.62 3.10
CA PRO A 44 -2.92 -7.36 4.06
C PRO A 44 -3.58 -6.42 5.07
N LEU A 45 -4.79 -6.79 5.52
CA LEU A 45 -5.40 -6.20 6.71
C LEU A 45 -4.90 -6.99 7.92
N ALA A 46 -4.26 -6.29 8.86
CA ALA A 46 -3.56 -6.91 9.98
C ALA A 46 -3.84 -6.23 11.31
N PHE A 47 -4.04 -7.06 12.35
CA PHE A 47 -4.19 -6.62 13.73
C PHE A 47 -3.26 -7.41 14.66
N ALA A 48 -2.72 -6.73 15.67
CA ALA A 48 -2.10 -7.36 16.82
C ALA A 48 -2.95 -7.11 18.07
N PHE A 49 -3.19 -8.16 18.84
CA PHE A 49 -3.91 -8.11 20.11
C PHE A 49 -2.95 -8.46 21.24
N ASP A 50 -2.68 -7.50 22.13
CA ASP A 50 -1.84 -7.68 23.32
C ASP A 50 -2.60 -7.24 24.57
N GLY A 51 -2.95 -8.21 25.42
CA GLY A 51 -3.69 -7.95 26.65
C GLY A 51 -5.03 -7.26 26.38
N ASP A 52 -5.17 -6.01 26.84
CA ASP A 52 -6.33 -5.13 26.62
C ASP A 52 -6.11 -4.12 25.50
N ARG A 53 -5.08 -4.29 24.66
CA ARG A 53 -4.76 -3.41 23.54
C ARG A 53 -4.93 -4.12 22.21
N VAL A 54 -5.33 -3.34 21.21
CA VAL A 54 -5.32 -3.72 19.80
C VAL A 54 -4.49 -2.70 19.04
N ALA A 55 -3.70 -3.18 18.09
CA ALA A 55 -3.01 -2.37 17.09
C ALA A 55 -3.46 -2.79 15.69
N TYR A 56 -3.76 -1.81 14.85
CA TYR A 56 -4.05 -1.97 13.44
C TYR A 56 -2.89 -1.41 12.61
N TYR A 57 -2.45 -2.17 11.61
CA TYR A 57 -1.32 -1.83 10.75
C TYR A 57 -1.84 -1.40 9.37
N SER A 58 -2.16 -0.12 9.22
CA SER A 58 -2.66 0.44 7.97
C SER A 58 -1.54 0.58 6.92
N ARG A 59 -1.83 0.13 5.70
CA ARG A 59 -0.96 0.11 4.52
C ARG A 59 -1.54 0.93 3.36
N GLY A 60 -2.55 1.76 3.64
CA GLY A 60 -3.25 2.62 2.70
C GLY A 60 -4.49 1.97 2.11
N ARG A 61 -4.34 1.21 1.02
CA ARG A 61 -5.41 0.37 0.44
C ARG A 61 -5.25 -1.06 0.94
N GLU A 62 -6.25 -1.55 1.65
CA GLU A 62 -6.27 -2.93 2.13
C GLU A 62 -7.55 -3.61 1.69
N LEU A 63 -7.42 -4.83 1.16
CA LEU A 63 -8.50 -5.67 0.64
C LEU A 63 -9.51 -4.93 -0.27
N ASP A 64 -9.43 -5.17 -1.58
CA ASP A 64 -10.28 -4.59 -2.64
C ASP A 64 -11.80 -4.83 -2.55
N ILE A 65 -12.25 -5.42 -1.46
CA ILE A 65 -13.58 -5.99 -1.27
C ILE A 65 -14.32 -5.39 -0.10
N MET A 66 -13.62 -4.58 0.68
CA MET A 66 -14.23 -3.72 1.66
C MET A 66 -14.61 -2.41 0.96
N PRO A 67 -15.62 -1.67 1.46
CA PRO A 67 -15.84 -0.31 1.01
C PRO A 67 -14.52 0.46 1.06
N PRO A 68 -14.24 1.37 0.10
CA PRO A 68 -13.04 2.18 0.15
C PRO A 68 -13.06 2.97 1.46
N ALA A 69 -12.14 2.62 2.37
CA ALA A 69 -11.96 3.35 3.62
C ALA A 69 -11.63 4.82 3.28
N LYS A 70 -12.10 5.74 4.12
CA LYS A 70 -11.60 7.11 4.06
C LYS A 70 -10.13 7.05 4.44
N TYR A 71 -9.24 7.27 3.47
CA TYR A 71 -7.81 7.23 3.71
C TYR A 71 -7.44 8.20 4.85
N MET A 72 -6.84 7.68 5.91
CA MET A 72 -6.53 8.40 7.16
C MET A 72 -5.05 8.28 7.54
N GLY A 73 -4.22 7.75 6.64
CA GLY A 73 -2.78 7.60 6.80
C GLY A 73 -2.29 6.15 6.74
N VAL A 74 -0.99 5.98 6.49
CA VAL A 74 -0.29 4.69 6.49
C VAL A 74 0.43 4.55 7.82
N GLY A 75 0.19 3.51 8.60
CA GLY A 75 0.82 3.45 9.91
C GLY A 75 0.26 2.43 10.88
N LYS A 76 0.55 2.66 12.15
CA LYS A 76 0.15 1.80 13.25
C LYS A 76 -0.72 2.61 14.21
N TYR A 77 -1.93 2.14 14.42
CA TYR A 77 -2.92 2.79 15.27
C TYR A 77 -3.31 1.85 16.39
N SER A 78 -3.18 2.29 17.64
CA SER A 78 -3.50 1.46 18.79
C SER A 78 -4.58 2.06 19.68
N ALA A 79 -5.39 1.19 20.27
CA ALA A 79 -6.40 1.58 21.24
C ALA A 79 -6.55 0.50 22.31
N LYS A 80 -7.28 0.86 23.38
CA LYS A 80 -7.77 -0.15 24.33
C LYS A 80 -8.90 -0.94 23.68
N LEU A 81 -8.77 -2.26 23.69
CA LEU A 81 -9.76 -3.19 23.22
C LEU A 81 -10.96 -3.19 24.18
N SER A 82 -12.10 -2.69 23.68
CA SER A 82 -13.37 -2.79 24.39
C SER A 82 -13.82 -4.26 24.55
N GLY A 83 -14.66 -4.54 25.55
CA GLY A 83 -15.22 -5.89 25.74
C GLY A 83 -16.05 -6.38 24.54
N HIS A 84 -16.68 -5.44 23.82
CA HIS A 84 -17.42 -5.74 22.59
C HIS A 84 -16.49 -6.21 21.48
N TYR A 85 -15.42 -5.45 21.17
CA TYR A 85 -14.46 -5.81 20.12
C TYR A 85 -13.76 -7.14 20.37
N ARG A 86 -13.46 -7.46 21.64
CA ARG A 86 -12.92 -8.78 22.01
C ARG A 86 -13.87 -9.93 21.64
N THR A 87 -15.17 -9.74 21.92
CA THR A 87 -16.17 -10.78 21.67
C THR A 87 -16.34 -11.02 20.16
N GLU A 88 -16.40 -9.94 19.38
CA GLU A 88 -16.56 -9.99 17.92
C GLU A 88 -15.33 -10.61 17.23
N ILE A 89 -14.11 -10.22 17.61
CA ILE A 89 -12.91 -10.84 17.01
C ILE A 89 -12.81 -12.34 17.35
N ASP A 90 -13.16 -12.73 18.58
CA ASP A 90 -13.18 -14.14 18.98
C ASP A 90 -14.27 -14.92 18.23
N GLN A 91 -15.38 -14.28 17.86
CA GLN A 91 -16.40 -14.87 17.00
C GLN A 91 -15.88 -15.06 15.57
N VAL A 92 -15.25 -14.03 14.97
CA VAL A 92 -14.65 -14.14 13.63
C VAL A 92 -13.58 -15.24 13.59
N LYS A 93 -12.67 -15.29 14.57
CA LYS A 93 -11.66 -16.35 14.67
C LYS A 93 -12.27 -17.74 14.79
N ARG A 94 -13.33 -17.92 15.59
CA ARG A 94 -14.03 -19.21 15.72
C ARG A 94 -14.72 -19.61 14.42
N MET A 95 -15.41 -18.69 13.76
CA MET A 95 -16.07 -18.94 12.48
C MET A 95 -15.08 -19.39 11.41
N LEU A 96 -13.92 -18.72 11.32
CA LEU A 96 -12.84 -19.10 10.40
C LEU A 96 -12.24 -20.47 10.77
N ALA A 97 -11.93 -20.72 12.04
CA ALA A 97 -11.37 -21.98 12.51
C ALA A 97 -12.30 -23.18 12.25
N ASN A 98 -13.62 -22.97 12.37
CA ASN A 98 -14.64 -23.99 12.18
C ASN A 98 -15.12 -24.10 10.72
N HIS A 99 -14.57 -23.30 9.80
CA HIS A 99 -14.99 -23.25 8.38
C HIS A 99 -16.48 -22.93 8.22
N GLU A 100 -17.04 -22.09 9.08
CA GLU A 100 -18.45 -21.66 9.09
C GLU A 100 -18.77 -20.61 8.01
N ILE A 101 -17.73 -20.12 7.35
CA ILE A 101 -17.85 -19.27 6.18
C ILE A 101 -17.88 -20.19 4.95
N THR A 102 -19.06 -20.35 4.35
CA THR A 102 -19.24 -21.16 3.14
C THR A 102 -18.41 -20.58 2.01
N SER A 103 -17.31 -21.24 1.67
CA SER A 103 -16.55 -20.99 0.46
C SER A 103 -17.34 -21.55 -0.72
N VAL A 104 -17.74 -20.72 -1.68
CA VAL A 104 -18.48 -21.19 -2.87
C VAL A 104 -17.49 -21.73 -3.90
N PRO A 105 -17.39 -23.06 -4.13
CA PRO A 105 -16.42 -23.61 -5.08
C PRO A 105 -16.93 -23.38 -6.51
N GLY A 106 -16.09 -22.86 -7.41
CA GLY A 106 -16.49 -22.70 -8.82
C GLY A 106 -15.33 -22.40 -9.77
N ARG A 107 -15.40 -22.96 -11.00
CA ARG A 107 -14.50 -22.55 -12.09
C ARG A 107 -14.83 -21.09 -12.47
N ASN A 108 -13.82 -20.21 -12.38
CA ASN A 108 -13.85 -18.79 -12.78
C ASN A 108 -14.62 -17.82 -11.87
N ILE A 109 -14.71 -18.05 -10.56
CA ILE A 109 -15.56 -17.21 -9.71
C ILE A 109 -14.90 -16.85 -8.37
N GLY A 110 -14.50 -15.58 -8.24
CA GLY A 110 -14.16 -14.94 -6.96
C GLY A 110 -12.68 -14.75 -6.66
N SER A 111 -12.32 -13.60 -6.10
CA SER A 111 -11.03 -13.40 -5.44
C SER A 111 -10.91 -14.39 -4.28
N VAL A 112 -9.70 -14.85 -3.99
CA VAL A 112 -9.42 -15.74 -2.85
C VAL A 112 -8.71 -14.93 -1.77
N LEU A 113 -9.16 -15.02 -0.52
CA LEU A 113 -8.45 -14.46 0.64
C LEU A 113 -7.77 -15.57 1.40
N ALA A 114 -6.52 -15.36 1.80
CA ALA A 114 -5.86 -16.20 2.79
C ALA A 114 -5.97 -15.51 4.16
N TYR A 115 -6.20 -16.29 5.23
CA TYR A 115 -6.21 -15.78 6.60
C TYR A 115 -5.21 -16.52 7.47
N SER A 116 -4.71 -15.84 8.51
CA SER A 116 -3.84 -16.45 9.51
C SER A 116 -4.01 -15.79 10.87
N PHE A 117 -4.22 -16.58 11.93
CA PHE A 117 -4.36 -16.05 13.29
C PHE A 117 -4.05 -17.09 14.35
N ASP A 118 -3.80 -16.62 15.58
CA ASP A 118 -3.72 -17.47 16.76
C ASP A 118 -5.03 -17.47 17.56
N LEU A 119 -5.46 -18.66 17.96
CA LEU A 119 -6.59 -18.91 18.84
C LEU A 119 -6.23 -20.03 19.83
N ASN A 120 -6.34 -19.74 21.12
CA ASN A 120 -6.04 -20.70 22.20
C ASN A 120 -4.65 -21.37 22.10
N GLY A 121 -3.63 -20.62 21.68
CA GLY A 121 -2.25 -21.11 21.56
C GLY A 121 -2.00 -22.00 20.33
N ARG A 122 -2.97 -22.11 19.42
CA ARG A 122 -2.84 -22.79 18.13
C ARG A 122 -2.94 -21.79 16.99
N ARG A 123 -2.02 -21.91 16.02
CA ARG A 123 -2.07 -21.17 14.76
C ARG A 123 -3.10 -21.80 13.82
N TYR A 124 -3.95 -20.95 13.25
CA TYR A 124 -4.92 -21.29 12.22
C TYR A 124 -4.56 -20.56 10.93
N GLN A 125 -4.70 -21.27 9.81
CA GLN A 125 -4.44 -20.79 8.46
C GLN A 125 -5.45 -21.44 7.51
N GLY A 126 -5.91 -20.70 6.50
CA GLY A 126 -6.79 -21.24 5.48
C GLY A 126 -7.12 -20.19 4.42
N ASP A 127 -7.89 -20.63 3.42
CA ASP A 127 -8.30 -19.80 2.29
C ASP A 127 -9.83 -19.69 2.23
N LEU A 128 -10.33 -18.55 1.78
CA LEU A 128 -11.73 -18.25 1.54
C LEU A 128 -11.92 -17.87 0.07
N GLN A 129 -12.74 -18.63 -0.67
CA GLN A 129 -13.23 -18.22 -1.98
C GLN A 129 -14.58 -17.52 -1.80
N TYR A 130 -14.74 -16.34 -2.38
CA TYR A 130 -15.96 -15.55 -2.21
C TYR A 130 -16.34 -14.79 -3.48
N ARG A 131 -17.63 -14.51 -3.64
CA ARG A 131 -18.13 -13.50 -4.57
C ARG A 131 -18.36 -12.21 -3.80
N SER A 132 -18.13 -11.06 -4.43
CA SER A 132 -18.37 -9.74 -3.82
C SER A 132 -19.84 -9.50 -3.40
N SER A 133 -20.76 -10.40 -3.76
CA SER A 133 -22.17 -10.41 -3.38
C SER A 133 -22.52 -11.33 -2.20
N ASP A 134 -21.56 -12.09 -1.65
CA ASP A 134 -21.83 -13.14 -0.67
C ASP A 134 -21.85 -12.60 0.78
N GLU A 135 -22.44 -13.37 1.70
CA GLU A 135 -22.49 -13.11 3.16
C GLU A 135 -21.14 -12.81 3.82
N ILE A 136 -20.03 -13.10 3.11
CA ILE A 136 -18.66 -12.86 3.55
C ILE A 136 -18.40 -11.40 3.89
N SER A 137 -18.95 -10.46 3.12
CA SER A 137 -18.80 -9.03 3.42
C SER A 137 -19.45 -8.68 4.77
N GLY A 138 -20.61 -9.27 5.09
CA GLY A 138 -21.26 -9.09 6.40
C GLY A 138 -20.52 -9.78 7.55
N LYS A 139 -19.97 -10.98 7.30
CA LYS A 139 -19.23 -11.76 8.31
C LYS A 139 -17.84 -11.18 8.62
N LEU A 140 -17.25 -10.46 7.68
CA LEU A 140 -15.95 -9.79 7.84
C LEU A 140 -16.10 -8.27 8.07
N ALA A 141 -17.31 -7.71 8.01
CA ALA A 141 -17.57 -6.28 8.20
C ALA A 141 -16.98 -5.74 9.50
N PHE A 142 -17.05 -6.52 10.58
CA PHE A 142 -16.44 -6.16 11.86
C PHE A 142 -14.95 -5.81 11.74
N LEU A 143 -14.20 -6.52 10.90
CA LEU A 143 -12.77 -6.24 10.73
C LEU A 143 -12.54 -4.88 10.07
N TYR A 144 -13.42 -4.50 9.13
CA TYR A 144 -13.42 -3.18 8.54
C TYR A 144 -13.80 -2.11 9.56
N ASP A 145 -14.88 -2.33 10.32
CA ASP A 145 -15.36 -1.38 11.34
C ASP A 145 -14.30 -1.14 12.43
N LEU A 146 -13.59 -2.19 12.85
CA LEU A 146 -12.49 -2.08 13.80
C LEU A 146 -11.29 -1.31 13.22
N ALA A 147 -10.92 -1.56 11.95
CA ALA A 147 -9.87 -0.81 11.28
C ALA A 147 -10.24 0.69 11.18
N GLN A 148 -11.47 0.99 10.77
CA GLN A 148 -11.96 2.36 10.65
C GLN A 148 -12.02 3.07 12.02
N ASP A 149 -12.51 2.41 13.07
CA ASP A 149 -12.50 2.95 14.44
C ASP A 149 -11.07 3.25 14.92
N LEU A 150 -10.11 2.37 14.63
CA LEU A 150 -8.70 2.60 14.98
C LEU A 150 -8.07 3.74 14.18
N LEU A 151 -8.46 3.94 12.92
CA LEU A 151 -8.04 5.08 12.12
C LEU A 151 -8.63 6.40 12.64
N ASP A 152 -9.91 6.41 12.99
CA ASP A 152 -10.64 7.62 13.39
C ASP A 152 -10.37 8.02 14.85
N HIS A 153 -10.16 7.03 15.73
CA HIS A 153 -10.16 7.22 17.19
C HIS A 153 -8.98 6.56 17.92
N GLY A 154 -8.16 5.76 17.22
CA GLY A 154 -6.95 5.19 17.77
C GLY A 154 -5.85 6.22 18.02
N THR A 155 -4.88 5.84 18.84
CA THR A 155 -3.64 6.61 19.02
C THR A 155 -2.67 6.27 17.89
N PRO A 156 -2.24 7.23 17.06
CA PRO A 156 -1.25 6.98 16.02
C PRO A 156 0.14 6.78 16.65
N GLU A 157 0.69 5.58 16.52
CA GLU A 157 2.10 5.31 16.85
C GLU A 157 3.00 5.68 15.66
N ILE A 158 2.51 5.38 14.46
CA ILE A 158 3.05 5.79 13.16
C ILE A 158 1.88 6.30 12.34
N ASN A 159 2.04 7.43 11.66
CA ASN A 159 1.01 7.96 10.78
C ASN A 159 1.64 8.73 9.61
N LEU A 160 2.05 8.00 8.58
CA LEU A 160 2.71 8.51 7.40
C LEU A 160 1.66 9.00 6.37
N HIS A 161 1.80 10.25 5.97
CA HIS A 161 0.99 10.88 4.94
C HIS A 161 1.89 11.35 3.79
N PRO A 162 1.95 10.61 2.67
CA PRO A 162 2.50 11.14 1.44
C PRO A 162 1.48 12.12 0.84
N VAL A 163 1.86 13.38 0.75
CA VAL A 163 1.13 14.42 0.02
C VAL A 163 2.03 14.99 -1.06
N PHE A 164 1.43 15.56 -2.10
CA PHE A 164 2.21 16.15 -3.17
C PHE A 164 1.68 17.52 -3.59
N ALA A 165 2.57 18.34 -4.11
CA ALA A 165 2.23 19.58 -4.78
C ALA A 165 2.86 19.58 -6.17
N VAL A 166 2.23 20.31 -7.08
CA VAL A 166 2.67 20.42 -8.48
C VAL A 166 2.70 21.88 -8.89
N HIS A 167 3.72 22.29 -9.63
CA HIS A 167 3.79 23.60 -10.26
C HIS A 167 4.72 23.57 -11.49
N SER A 168 4.67 24.64 -12.30
CA SER A 168 5.56 24.81 -13.44
C SER A 168 6.84 25.54 -13.05
N GLU A 169 7.98 25.06 -13.55
CA GLU A 169 9.25 25.80 -13.49
C GLU A 169 10.13 25.52 -14.71
N SER A 170 10.38 26.54 -15.54
CA SER A 170 11.38 26.49 -16.62
C SER A 170 11.20 25.30 -17.57
N GLY A 171 9.99 25.04 -18.04
CA GLY A 171 9.66 23.91 -18.91
C GLY A 171 9.61 22.54 -18.21
N ASN A 172 9.62 22.53 -16.88
CA ASN A 172 9.45 21.33 -16.07
C ASN A 172 8.11 21.36 -15.32
N LEU A 173 7.56 20.18 -15.13
CA LEU A 173 6.63 19.88 -14.05
C LEU A 173 7.46 19.65 -12.79
N VAL A 174 7.35 20.56 -11.82
CA VAL A 174 7.93 20.36 -10.51
C VAL A 174 6.92 19.59 -9.66
N VAL A 175 7.36 18.44 -9.14
CA VAL A 175 6.57 17.63 -8.21
C VAL A 175 7.28 17.63 -6.87
N ASP A 176 6.62 18.20 -5.88
CA ASP A 176 7.07 18.24 -4.50
C ASP A 176 6.32 17.16 -3.72
N LEU A 177 6.98 16.04 -3.45
CA LEU A 177 6.44 14.96 -2.62
C LEU A 177 6.86 15.21 -1.17
N VAL A 178 5.90 15.33 -0.27
CA VAL A 178 6.14 15.56 1.15
C VAL A 178 5.65 14.34 1.92
N PHE A 179 6.52 13.79 2.75
CA PHE A 179 6.18 12.75 3.70
C PHE A 179 6.09 13.36 5.08
N GLU A 180 4.90 13.31 5.68
CA GLU A 180 4.63 13.76 7.03
C GLU A 180 4.39 12.55 7.94
N ASN A 181 4.82 12.63 9.20
CA ASN A 181 4.61 11.59 10.19
C ASN A 181 4.01 12.20 11.46
N ASP A 182 2.71 12.00 11.65
CA ASP A 182 1.96 12.50 12.81
C ASP A 182 1.98 11.52 14.00
N GLY A 183 2.72 10.41 13.88
CA GLY A 183 2.92 9.45 14.95
C GLY A 183 3.98 9.91 15.96
N VAL A 184 4.48 8.95 16.74
CA VAL A 184 5.53 9.18 17.75
C VAL A 184 6.81 8.40 17.48
N GLN A 185 6.81 7.56 16.44
CA GLN A 185 7.94 6.72 16.07
C GLN A 185 8.49 7.10 14.69
N ASP A 186 9.82 7.09 14.56
CA ASP A 186 10.52 7.28 13.29
C ASP A 186 10.12 6.19 12.28
N VAL A 187 9.97 6.60 11.02
CA VAL A 187 9.71 5.69 9.90
C VAL A 187 10.83 5.83 8.89
N VAL A 188 11.27 4.71 8.33
CA VAL A 188 12.18 4.69 7.19
C VAL A 188 11.49 4.00 6.04
N ILE A 189 11.45 4.65 4.89
CA ILE A 189 10.96 4.08 3.63
C ILE A 189 12.11 3.94 2.62
N ASP A 190 11.91 3.07 1.63
CA ASP A 190 12.86 2.91 0.53
C ASP A 190 13.04 4.22 -0.24
N GLY A 191 14.29 4.49 -0.61
CA GLY A 191 14.60 5.66 -1.43
C GLY A 191 14.21 5.48 -2.88
N VAL A 192 14.23 6.60 -3.60
CA VAL A 192 13.84 6.73 -5.01
C VAL A 192 14.59 5.78 -5.94
N GLU A 193 15.82 5.36 -5.62
CA GLU A 193 16.60 4.39 -6.39
C GLU A 193 15.88 3.02 -6.53
N ASN A 194 14.96 2.72 -5.61
CA ASN A 194 14.18 1.48 -5.61
C ASN A 194 12.86 1.64 -6.38
N TRP A 195 12.51 2.86 -6.81
CA TRP A 195 11.28 3.13 -7.55
C TRP A 195 11.49 2.88 -9.04
N SER A 196 10.53 2.17 -9.64
CA SER A 196 10.58 1.80 -11.05
C SER A 196 9.70 2.74 -11.90
N PRO A 197 10.23 3.30 -13.01
CA PRO A 197 9.42 3.98 -14.00
C PRO A 197 8.62 2.99 -14.89
N LEU A 198 8.84 1.68 -14.74
CA LEU A 198 8.22 0.63 -15.53
C LEU A 198 7.38 -0.30 -14.63
N LEU A 199 6.07 -0.37 -14.89
CA LEU A 199 5.14 -1.24 -14.18
C LEU A 199 5.01 -2.64 -14.80
N ALA A 200 6.09 -3.15 -15.39
CA ALA A 200 6.08 -4.49 -16.00
C ALA A 200 5.87 -5.62 -14.97
N LEU A 201 6.15 -5.35 -13.70
CA LEU A 201 5.97 -6.28 -12.59
C LEU A 201 5.02 -5.66 -11.55
N PRO A 202 4.05 -6.42 -11.01
CA PRO A 202 3.05 -5.91 -10.05
C PRO A 202 3.61 -5.60 -8.65
N THR A 203 4.89 -5.91 -8.41
CA THR A 203 5.56 -5.80 -7.11
C THR A 203 6.57 -4.66 -7.04
N VAL A 204 6.74 -3.88 -8.12
CA VAL A 204 7.69 -2.75 -8.12
C VAL A 204 7.14 -1.59 -7.30
N GLN A 205 8.05 -0.89 -6.64
CA GLN A 205 7.78 0.37 -5.98
C GLN A 205 7.74 1.48 -7.03
N TYR A 206 6.88 2.47 -6.84
CA TYR A 206 6.73 3.62 -7.72
C TYR A 206 5.97 4.73 -7.03
N VAL A 207 6.21 5.97 -7.48
CA VAL A 207 5.30 7.09 -7.27
C VAL A 207 4.87 7.61 -8.63
N GLN A 208 3.57 7.68 -8.85
CA GLN A 208 2.98 8.17 -10.09
C GLN A 208 2.11 9.40 -9.82
N VAL A 209 2.25 10.41 -10.67
CA VAL A 209 1.40 11.60 -10.68
C VAL A 209 0.71 11.68 -12.04
N GLY A 210 -0.60 11.81 -12.03
CA GLY A 210 -1.42 12.03 -13.22
C GLY A 210 -2.02 13.43 -13.21
N GLY A 211 -2.05 14.08 -14.37
CA GLY A 211 -2.68 15.38 -14.58
C GLY A 211 -3.76 15.30 -15.67
N LEU A 212 -4.89 15.96 -15.46
CA LEU A 212 -5.99 16.05 -16.41
C LEU A 212 -6.41 17.51 -16.61
N SER A 213 -6.35 18.00 -17.85
CA SER A 213 -6.83 19.35 -18.19
C SER A 213 -8.35 19.43 -18.21
N ASP A 214 -8.90 20.65 -18.10
CA ASP A 214 -10.34 20.89 -18.30
C ASP A 214 -10.82 20.55 -19.72
N SER A 215 -9.89 20.48 -20.69
CA SER A 215 -10.16 20.04 -22.07
C SER A 215 -10.13 18.50 -22.24
N GLY A 216 -9.91 17.75 -21.16
CA GLY A 216 -9.90 16.28 -21.17
C GLY A 216 -8.57 15.66 -21.63
N VAL A 217 -7.49 16.43 -21.68
CA VAL A 217 -6.15 15.92 -22.01
C VAL A 217 -5.49 15.41 -20.73
N GLY A 218 -5.33 14.09 -20.64
CA GLY A 218 -4.63 13.42 -19.56
C GLY A 218 -3.17 13.12 -19.89
N PHE A 219 -2.34 13.14 -18.85
CA PHE A 219 -0.98 12.64 -18.87
C PHE A 219 -0.61 12.02 -17.51
N GLU A 220 0.42 11.18 -17.52
CA GLU A 220 1.03 10.63 -16.31
C GLU A 220 2.55 10.75 -16.36
N VAL A 221 3.15 10.77 -15.16
CA VAL A 221 4.59 10.57 -14.97
C VAL A 221 4.84 9.69 -13.76
N ARG A 222 5.82 8.80 -13.89
CA ARG A 222 6.41 8.08 -12.76
C ARG A 222 7.68 8.79 -12.35
N LEU A 223 7.77 9.11 -11.06
CA LEU A 223 8.91 9.79 -10.47
C LEU A 223 10.09 8.81 -10.43
N ASP A 224 11.25 9.31 -10.83
CA ASP A 224 12.46 8.54 -11.09
C ASP A 224 13.66 9.32 -10.57
N GLU A 225 14.72 8.60 -10.16
CA GLU A 225 15.93 9.19 -9.59
C GLU A 225 16.53 10.29 -10.50
N LYS A 226 16.49 10.11 -11.82
CA LYS A 226 17.07 11.09 -12.76
C LYS A 226 16.38 12.46 -12.74
N TYR A 227 15.15 12.53 -12.21
CA TYR A 227 14.41 13.78 -12.05
C TYR A 227 14.63 14.41 -10.67
N LEU A 228 15.36 13.76 -9.74
CA LEU A 228 15.60 14.34 -8.42
C LEU A 228 16.33 15.68 -8.50
N SER A 229 15.79 16.67 -7.81
CA SER A 229 16.47 17.94 -7.61
C SER A 229 17.80 17.74 -6.87
N ALA A 230 18.74 18.67 -7.04
CA ALA A 230 20.03 18.62 -6.34
C ALA A 230 19.87 18.56 -4.81
N ALA A 231 18.88 19.27 -4.26
CA ALA A 231 18.58 19.29 -2.83
C ALA A 231 17.99 17.97 -2.33
N SER A 232 17.33 17.20 -3.20
CA SER A 232 16.65 15.96 -2.85
C SER A 232 17.48 14.70 -3.12
N ARG A 233 18.68 14.81 -3.68
CA ARG A 233 19.60 13.67 -3.88
C ARG A 233 19.91 12.84 -2.63
N PRO A 234 19.99 13.40 -1.41
CA PRO A 234 20.18 12.58 -0.21
C PRO A 234 19.07 11.54 0.03
N TYR A 235 17.89 11.73 -0.57
CA TYR A 235 16.75 10.82 -0.47
C TYR A 235 16.74 9.71 -1.53
N ALA A 236 17.77 9.63 -2.37
CA ALA A 236 17.87 8.62 -3.42
C ALA A 236 17.89 7.19 -2.84
N SER A 237 18.65 6.95 -1.77
CA SER A 237 18.78 5.60 -1.20
C SER A 237 17.74 5.29 -0.12
N THR A 238 17.39 6.27 0.69
CA THR A 238 16.53 6.07 1.87
C THR A 238 15.87 7.37 2.27
N ILE A 239 14.64 7.29 2.77
CA ILE A 239 13.90 8.45 3.28
C ILE A 239 13.50 8.17 4.72
N ALA A 240 14.11 8.89 5.67
CA ALA A 240 13.80 8.78 7.10
C ALA A 240 12.89 9.94 7.51
N VAL A 241 11.69 9.61 7.97
CA VAL A 241 10.62 10.55 8.33
C VAL A 241 10.41 10.50 9.84
N LYS A 242 10.85 11.56 10.53
CA LYS A 242 10.71 11.69 11.98
C LYS A 242 9.35 12.28 12.36
N PRO A 243 8.82 11.97 13.55
CA PRO A 243 7.62 12.61 14.08
C PRO A 243 7.66 14.13 13.98
N GLY A 244 6.64 14.73 13.36
CA GLY A 244 6.47 16.17 13.23
C GLY A 244 7.54 16.90 12.39
N VAL A 245 8.40 16.17 11.66
CA VAL A 245 9.41 16.76 10.76
C VAL A 245 9.14 16.31 9.33
N PRO A 246 8.42 17.11 8.53
CA PRO A 246 8.14 16.80 7.14
C PRO A 246 9.42 16.63 6.32
N VAL A 247 9.43 15.63 5.44
CA VAL A 247 10.52 15.40 4.49
C VAL A 247 10.02 15.69 3.09
N LYS A 248 10.64 16.67 2.42
CA LYS A 248 10.29 17.08 1.06
C LYS A 248 11.29 16.52 0.05
N VAL A 249 10.78 15.79 -0.93
CA VAL A 249 11.50 15.24 -2.07
C VAL A 249 10.97 15.90 -3.34
N THR A 250 11.81 16.70 -3.98
CA THR A 250 11.45 17.48 -5.16
C THR A 250 11.99 16.84 -6.42
N PHE A 251 11.12 16.72 -7.42
CA PHE A 251 11.41 16.22 -8.75
C PHE A 251 11.21 17.32 -9.79
N LEU A 252 12.18 17.47 -10.69
CA LEU A 252 12.14 18.35 -11.85
C LEU A 252 11.91 17.48 -13.08
N VAL A 253 10.66 17.32 -13.49
CA VAL A 253 10.27 16.46 -14.62
C VAL A 253 10.14 17.31 -15.87
N PRO A 254 10.98 17.14 -16.91
CA PRO A 254 10.80 17.84 -18.17
C PRO A 254 9.45 17.49 -18.81
N TYR A 255 8.74 18.45 -19.40
CA TYR A 255 7.46 18.16 -20.07
C TYR A 255 7.57 17.11 -21.19
N THR A 256 8.76 16.93 -21.77
CA THR A 256 9.05 15.90 -22.77
C THR A 256 9.07 14.47 -22.20
N ALA A 257 9.12 14.32 -20.88
CA ALA A 257 9.09 13.03 -20.20
C ALA A 257 7.68 12.56 -19.80
N LEU A 258 6.66 13.40 -20.02
CA LEU A 258 5.29 13.06 -19.68
C LEU A 258 4.73 12.06 -20.70
N THR A 259 3.96 11.09 -20.20
CA THR A 259 3.26 10.12 -21.03
C THR A 259 1.80 10.55 -21.17
N PHE A 260 1.41 10.95 -22.38
CA PHE A 260 0.03 11.36 -22.67
C PHE A 260 -0.86 10.16 -22.96
N ASP A 261 -2.17 10.31 -22.70
CA ASP A 261 -3.14 9.25 -22.96
C ASP A 261 -3.08 8.80 -24.44
N PRO A 262 -3.09 7.48 -24.74
CA PRO A 262 -2.95 6.98 -26.11
C PRO A 262 -4.04 7.46 -27.09
N GLY A 263 -5.20 7.89 -26.56
CA GLY A 263 -6.31 8.44 -27.33
C GLY A 263 -6.29 9.97 -27.48
N SER A 264 -5.35 10.65 -26.83
CA SER A 264 -5.22 12.11 -26.90
C SER A 264 -4.45 12.54 -28.15
N SER A 265 -4.95 13.57 -28.84
CA SER A 265 -4.21 14.24 -29.92
C SER A 265 -3.11 15.17 -29.39
N ALA A 266 -3.12 15.45 -28.08
CA ALA A 266 -2.09 16.25 -27.44
C ALA A 266 -0.86 15.38 -27.10
N GLN A 267 0.31 15.93 -27.40
CA GLN A 267 1.62 15.32 -27.12
C GLN A 267 2.53 16.29 -26.34
N ARG A 268 1.93 17.33 -25.75
CA ARG A 268 2.61 18.37 -24.97
C ARG A 268 1.64 19.00 -23.98
N ILE A 269 2.20 19.57 -22.93
CA ILE A 269 1.46 20.42 -21.99
C ILE A 269 1.02 21.68 -22.71
N HIS A 270 -0.21 22.08 -22.46
CA HIS A 270 -0.73 23.40 -22.79
C HIS A 270 -0.89 24.24 -21.54
N SER A 271 -0.66 25.54 -21.65
CA SER A 271 -0.92 26.43 -20.52
C SER A 271 -2.40 26.39 -20.15
N GLY A 272 -2.70 26.31 -18.85
CA GLY A 272 -4.07 26.21 -18.36
C GLY A 272 -4.18 25.45 -17.05
N THR A 273 -5.42 25.18 -16.66
CA THR A 273 -5.75 24.55 -15.39
C THR A 273 -5.82 23.03 -15.51
N TYR A 274 -5.19 22.34 -14.57
CA TYR A 274 -5.15 20.88 -14.49
C TYR A 274 -5.56 20.40 -13.10
N ARG A 275 -6.16 19.23 -13.07
CA ARG A 275 -6.43 18.48 -11.84
C ARG A 275 -5.40 17.36 -11.71
N PHE A 276 -4.90 17.16 -10.50
CA PHE A 276 -3.83 16.19 -10.26
C PHE A 276 -4.21 15.14 -9.24
N VAL A 277 -3.86 13.89 -9.54
CA VAL A 277 -3.99 12.76 -8.61
C VAL A 277 -2.66 12.03 -8.51
N GLY A 278 -2.37 11.51 -7.33
CA GLY A 278 -1.15 10.77 -7.05
C GLY A 278 -1.42 9.34 -6.63
N THR A 279 -0.48 8.45 -6.89
CA THR A 279 -0.45 7.09 -6.33
C THR A 279 0.97 6.77 -5.90
N ALA A 280 1.11 6.24 -4.69
CA ALA A 280 2.38 5.86 -4.11
C ALA A 280 2.35 4.38 -3.71
N ASN A 281 3.36 3.64 -4.16
CA ASN A 281 3.62 2.26 -3.80
C ASN A 281 5.10 2.15 -3.42
N PHE A 282 5.38 2.02 -2.13
CA PHE A 282 6.74 2.03 -1.60
C PHE A 282 6.83 1.03 -0.45
N ASN A 283 8.04 0.75 0.03
CA ASN A 283 8.24 -0.11 1.17
C ASN A 283 8.60 0.72 2.40
N ILE A 284 8.01 0.37 3.53
CA ILE A 284 8.57 0.72 4.83
C ILE A 284 9.68 -0.29 5.13
N GLU A 285 10.86 0.21 5.44
CA GLU A 285 12.01 -0.59 5.85
C GLU A 285 12.15 -0.70 7.37
N SER A 286 11.70 0.32 8.10
CA SER A 286 11.62 0.30 9.56
C SER A 286 10.52 1.22 10.09
N PRO A 287 9.94 0.91 11.27
CA PRO A 287 10.29 -0.20 12.17
C PRO A 287 9.87 -1.58 11.65
N ASP A 288 10.46 -2.65 12.20
CA ASP A 288 10.27 -4.04 11.73
C ASP A 288 8.80 -4.46 11.69
N GLU A 289 7.99 -4.04 12.66
CA GLU A 289 6.55 -4.34 12.71
C GLU A 289 5.74 -3.71 11.57
N MET A 290 6.27 -2.63 10.98
CA MET A 290 5.71 -1.98 9.80
C MET A 290 6.49 -2.30 8.53
N LYS A 291 7.47 -3.22 8.56
CA LYS A 291 8.25 -3.53 7.37
C LYS A 291 7.36 -4.09 6.26
N GLY A 292 7.61 -3.68 5.01
CA GLY A 292 6.92 -4.17 3.82
C GLY A 292 6.15 -3.11 3.04
N ARG A 293 5.41 -3.58 2.04
CA ARG A 293 4.79 -2.75 1.01
C ARG A 293 3.61 -1.94 1.54
N VAL A 294 3.53 -0.70 1.06
CA VAL A 294 2.45 0.25 1.23
C VAL A 294 1.88 0.56 -0.14
N PHE A 295 0.57 0.74 -0.24
CA PHE A 295 -0.07 1.27 -1.43
C PHE A 295 -1.07 2.32 -1.01
N THR A 296 -0.94 3.55 -1.50
CA THR A 296 -1.90 4.62 -1.20
C THR A 296 -2.18 5.50 -2.41
N GLN A 297 -3.40 5.99 -2.50
CA GLN A 297 -3.77 7.08 -3.39
C GLN A 297 -3.63 8.40 -2.61
N MET A 298 -2.98 9.38 -3.23
CA MET A 298 -2.85 10.71 -2.66
C MET A 298 -4.05 11.56 -3.03
N ASP A 299 -4.39 12.53 -2.19
CA ASP A 299 -5.55 13.39 -2.38
C ASP A 299 -5.53 14.12 -3.73
N LEU A 300 -6.73 14.30 -4.29
CA LEU A 300 -6.94 15.15 -5.46
C LEU A 300 -6.55 16.58 -5.10
N LEU A 301 -5.60 17.16 -5.85
CA LEU A 301 -5.22 18.54 -5.63
C LEU A 301 -6.32 19.51 -6.07
N PRO A 302 -6.40 20.69 -5.44
CA PRO A 302 -7.05 21.84 -6.03
C PRO A 302 -6.53 22.07 -7.46
N ALA A 303 -7.33 22.76 -8.27
CA ALA A 303 -6.96 23.02 -9.66
C ALA A 303 -5.64 23.82 -9.73
N VAL A 304 -4.65 23.32 -10.46
CA VAL A 304 -3.30 23.88 -10.58
C VAL A 304 -3.14 24.50 -11.96
N GLU A 305 -2.64 25.74 -12.00
CA GLU A 305 -2.28 26.39 -13.26
C GLU A 305 -0.88 25.94 -13.69
N LEU A 306 -0.78 25.36 -14.88
CA LEU A 306 0.49 25.05 -15.53
C LEU A 306 0.78 26.06 -16.63
N THR A 307 2.06 26.40 -16.79
CA THR A 307 2.58 27.24 -17.87
C THR A 307 3.59 26.48 -18.72
N GLU A 308 3.58 26.70 -20.03
CA GLU A 308 4.54 26.07 -20.97
C GLU A 308 6.00 26.56 -20.81
N ARG A 309 6.23 27.60 -19.99
CA ARG A 309 7.53 28.29 -19.84
C ARG A 309 8.34 27.82 -18.65
#